data_AF-A0A3S3NIS9-F1
#
_entry.id   AF-A0A3S3NIS9-F1
#
_cell.length_a   1.000
_cell.length_b   1.000
_cell.length_c   1.000
_cell.angle_alpha   90.00
_cell.angle_beta   90.00
_cell.angle_gamma   90.00
#
_symmetry.space_group_name_H-M   'P 1'
#
loop_
_entity.id
_entity.type
_entity.pdbx_description
1 polymer ?
#
loop_
_entity_poly.entity_id
_entity_poly.type
_entity_poly.pdbx_seq_one_letter_code
_entity_poly.pdbx_strand_id
1 'polypeptide(L)' 'QAKVLCFECISTITPECNDPFNQSIRENQLLPLSDCEGCCVKIVRYRNTKNQYIRRTCTSNLQINLFMVDHVCIEESNGQ' A
#
# COMPACT_ATOMS: atom_id res chain seq x y z
N GLN A 1 16.59 -9.24 -10.04
CA GLN A 1 15.22 -8.85 -9.63
C GLN A 1 15.03 -7.39 -10.03
N ALA A 2 13.93 -7.03 -10.70
CA ALA A 2 13.71 -5.64 -11.12
C ALA A 2 13.35 -4.78 -9.91
N LYS A 3 13.95 -3.59 -9.77
CA LYS A 3 13.54 -2.60 -8.78
C LYS A 3 12.29 -1.89 -9.28
N VAL A 4 11.26 -1.81 -8.44
CA VAL A 4 10.01 -1.09 -8.72
C VAL A 4 9.87 0.09 -7.77
N LEU A 5 9.16 1.14 -8.18
CA LEU A 5 8.87 2.28 -7.32
C LEU A 5 7.51 2.07 -6.65
N CYS A 6 7.49 2.06 -5.32
CA CYS A 6 6.28 1.90 -4.54
C CYS A 6 6.01 3.13 -3.68
N PHE A 7 4.72 3.41 -3.45
CA PHE A 7 4.33 4.40 -2.44
C PHE A 7 4.55 3.85 -1.03
N GLU A 8 5.15 4.66 -0.18
CA GLU A 8 5.35 4.37 1.25
C GLU A 8 4.53 5.36 2.08
N CYS A 9 3.32 4.96 2.50
CA CYS A 9 2.40 5.86 3.19
C CYS A 9 1.40 5.12 4.09
N ILE A 10 0.83 5.86 5.06
CA ILE A 10 -0.29 5.40 5.87
C ILE A 10 -1.41 6.45 5.89
N SER A 11 -2.65 6.00 5.78
CA SER A 11 -3.83 6.87 5.62
C SER A 11 -4.16 7.77 6.82
N THR A 12 -3.64 7.44 8.00
CA THR A 12 -3.81 8.24 9.22
C THR A 12 -2.87 9.42 9.30
N ILE A 13 -1.75 9.39 8.57
CA ILE A 13 -0.77 10.49 8.50
C ILE A 13 -0.98 11.27 7.20
N THR A 14 -1.20 10.55 6.10
CA THR A 14 -1.26 11.12 4.76
C THR A 14 -2.62 10.82 4.14
N PRO A 15 -3.56 11.78 4.12
CA PRO A 15 -4.93 11.53 3.67
C PRO A 15 -5.01 11.10 2.20
N GLU A 16 -4.05 11.52 1.36
CA GLU A 16 -3.88 11.11 -0.04
C GLU A 16 -3.57 9.62 -0.19
N CYS A 17 -3.14 8.96 0.89
CA CYS A 17 -2.97 7.52 0.96
C CYS A 17 -4.32 6.78 1.17
N ASN A 18 -5.46 7.45 1.23
CA ASN A 18 -6.76 6.78 1.18
C ASN A 18 -7.15 6.37 -0.24
N ASP A 19 -8.20 5.56 -0.35
CA ASP A 19 -8.90 5.31 -1.60
C ASP A 19 -10.08 6.31 -1.71
N PRO A 20 -10.46 6.77 -2.91
CA PRO A 20 -9.90 6.42 -4.21
C PRO A 20 -8.48 6.99 -4.40
N PHE A 21 -7.60 6.18 -4.99
CA PHE A 21 -6.23 6.57 -5.26
C PHE A 21 -6.19 7.34 -6.58
N ASN A 22 -5.89 8.63 -6.53
CA ASN A 22 -5.89 9.48 -7.72
C ASN A 22 -4.54 9.39 -8.45
N GLN A 23 -4.55 9.19 -9.77
CA GLN A 23 -3.33 9.20 -10.60
C GLN A 23 -2.54 10.51 -10.47
N SER A 24 -3.23 11.62 -10.23
CA SER A 24 -2.63 12.94 -9.98
C SER A 24 -1.72 12.97 -8.75
N ILE A 25 -1.85 12.03 -7.81
CA ILE A 25 -0.92 11.89 -6.67
C ILE A 25 0.49 11.59 -7.16
N ARG A 26 0.62 10.78 -8.21
CA ARG A 26 1.91 10.45 -8.83
C ARG A 26 2.46 11.63 -9.61
N GLU A 27 1.61 12.29 -10.40
CA GLU A 27 1.99 13.42 -11.26
C GLU A 27 2.48 14.61 -10.43
N ASN A 28 1.80 14.89 -9.33
CA ASN A 28 2.11 15.98 -8.42
C ASN A 28 3.10 15.58 -7.31
N GLN A 29 3.62 14.35 -7.32
CA GLN A 29 4.55 13.80 -6.30
C GLN A 29 4.07 14.04 -4.86
N LEU A 30 2.77 13.91 -4.61
CA LEU A 30 2.17 14.20 -3.29
C LEU A 30 2.50 13.14 -2.24
N LEU A 31 2.97 11.97 -2.68
CA LEU A 31 3.38 10.86 -1.82
C LEU A 31 4.81 10.44 -2.12
N PRO A 32 5.59 10.07 -1.10
CA PRO A 32 6.94 9.58 -1.29
C PRO A 32 6.92 8.23 -2.03
N LEU A 33 7.77 8.12 -3.05
CA LEU A 33 8.09 6.89 -3.74
C LEU A 33 9.42 6.37 -3.21
N SER A 34 9.54 5.06 -3.08
CA SER A 34 10.77 4.39 -2.65
C SER A 34 11.05 3.19 -3.54
N ASP A 35 12.34 2.94 -3.78
CA ASP A 35 12.79 1.75 -4.48
C ASP A 35 12.43 0.50 -3.67
N CYS A 36 11.85 -0.48 -4.35
CA CYS A 36 11.35 -1.71 -3.78
C CYS A 36 11.95 -2.91 -4.52
N GLU A 37 12.62 -3.78 -3.78
CA GLU A 37 13.08 -5.09 -4.26
C GLU A 37 12.01 -6.15 -3.95
N GLY A 38 10.97 -6.19 -4.79
CA GLY A 38 9.80 -7.05 -4.59
C GLY A 38 8.56 -6.48 -5.26
N CYS A 39 7.44 -6.47 -4.55
CA CYS A 39 6.16 -5.96 -5.04
C CYS A 39 5.64 -4.81 -4.17
N CYS A 40 4.85 -3.91 -4.77
CA CYS A 40 4.10 -2.92 -4.02
C CYS A 40 2.86 -3.58 -3.42
N VAL A 41 2.63 -3.41 -2.11
CA VAL A 41 1.47 -3.95 -1.43
C VAL A 41 0.62 -2.86 -0.82
N LYS A 42 -0.70 -3.07 -0.86
CA LYS A 42 -1.70 -2.26 -0.17
C LYS A 42 -2.35 -3.11 0.92
N ILE A 43 -2.19 -2.69 2.16
CA ILE A 43 -2.79 -3.35 3.32
C ILE A 43 -3.98 -2.52 3.76
N VAL A 44 -5.16 -3.14 3.76
CA VAL A 44 -6.42 -2.50 4.20
C VAL A 44 -6.89 -3.19 5.48
N ARG A 45 -7.17 -2.41 6.53
CA ARG A 45 -7.83 -2.87 7.75
C ARG A 45 -9.19 -2.20 7.89
N TYR A 46 -10.15 -2.93 8.47
CA TYR A 46 -11.53 -2.46 8.67
C TYR A 46 -12.18 -1.92 7.38
N ARG A 47 -12.00 -2.64 6.27
CA ARG A 47 -12.53 -2.30 4.95
C ARG A 47 -14.02 -1.97 5.03
N ASN A 48 -14.46 -0.91 4.34
CA ASN A 48 -15.86 -0.45 4.31
C ASN A 48 -16.42 0.03 5.67
N THR A 49 -15.57 0.42 6.62
CA THR A 49 -15.99 1.03 7.88
C THR A 49 -15.46 2.45 8.03
N LYS A 50 -16.01 3.22 8.98
CA LYS A 50 -15.48 4.57 9.31
C LYS A 50 -14.04 4.55 9.82
N ASN A 51 -13.55 3.41 10.29
CA ASN A 51 -12.21 3.23 10.83
C ASN A 51 -11.26 2.59 9.81
N GLN A 52 -11.58 2.67 8.51
CA GLN A 52 -10.75 2.11 7.46
C GLN A 52 -9.33 2.68 7.54
N TYR A 53 -8.36 1.77 7.53
CA TYR A 53 -6.94 2.09 7.56
C TYR A 53 -6.26 1.49 6.35
N ILE A 54 -5.47 2.30 5.64
CA ILE A 54 -4.72 1.88 4.46
C ILE A 54 -3.23 2.16 4.69
N ARG A 55 -2.40 1.16 4.40
CA ARG A 55 -0.95 1.30 4.33
C ARG A 55 -0.46 0.80 2.97
N ARG A 56 0.28 1.64 2.25
CA ARG A 56 1.02 1.24 1.05
C ARG A 56 2.49 1.13 1.41
N THR A 57 3.12 0.03 1.01
CA THR A 57 4.52 -0.25 1.35
C THR A 57 5.11 -1.28 0.39
N CYS A 58 6.42 -1.45 0.41
CA CYS A 58 7.12 -2.52 -0.31
C CYS A 58 7.09 -3.84 0.47
N THR A 59 7.02 -4.97 -0.22
CA THR A 59 7.18 -6.30 0.41
C THR A 59 8.52 -6.46 1.13
N SER A 60 9.60 -5.82 0.66
CA SER A 60 10.91 -5.88 1.32
C SER A 60 10.90 -5.23 2.71
N ASN A 61 10.01 -4.26 2.93
CA ASN A 61 9.82 -3.57 4.22
C ASN A 61 8.83 -4.29 5.12
N LEU A 62 8.25 -5.39 4.65
CA LEU A 62 7.17 -6.08 5.30
C LEU A 62 7.71 -7.24 6.14
N GLN A 63 7.76 -7.04 7.45
CA GLN A 63 8.00 -8.12 8.41
C GLN A 63 6.68 -8.89 8.65
N ILE A 64 6.20 -9.64 7.66
CA ILE A 64 5.06 -10.55 7.88
C ILE A 64 5.58 -11.82 8.54
N ASN A 65 5.10 -12.10 9.75
CA ASN A 65 5.13 -13.46 10.26
C ASN A 65 4.02 -14.25 9.55
N LEU A 66 4.37 -15.13 8.60
CA LEU A 66 3.42 -15.89 7.76
C LEU A 66 2.44 -16.78 8.54
N PHE A 67 2.61 -16.92 9.86
CA PHE A 67 1.69 -17.63 10.75
C PHE A 67 0.44 -16.84 11.17
N MET A 68 0.33 -15.54 10.83
CA MET A 68 -0.86 -14.70 11.08
C MET A 68 -1.92 -14.72 9.95
N VAL A 69 -1.77 -15.62 8.97
CA VAL A 69 -2.39 -15.56 7.63
C VAL A 69 -3.65 -16.43 7.50
N ASP A 70 -4.42 -16.65 8.57
CA ASP A 70 -5.61 -17.54 8.48
C ASP A 70 -6.91 -16.80 8.09
N HIS A 71 -6.92 -15.46 8.15
CA HIS A 71 -8.16 -14.64 7.98
C HIS A 71 -8.00 -13.40 7.08
N VAL A 72 -6.96 -13.31 6.26
CA VAL A 72 -6.72 -12.17 5.35
C VAL A 72 -7.00 -12.54 3.90
N CYS A 73 -7.70 -11.66 3.17
CA CYS A 73 -7.85 -11.78 1.72
C CYS A 73 -6.64 -11.15 1.02
N ILE A 74 -6.07 -11.86 0.04
CA ILE A 74 -5.01 -11.36 -0.82
C ILE A 74 -5.60 -11.23 -2.23
N GLU A 75 -5.43 -10.06 -2.83
CA GLU A 75 -5.88 -9.76 -4.18
C GLU A 75 -4.70 -9.16 -4.95
N GLU A 76 -4.35 -9.75 -6.08
CA GLU A 76 -3.38 -9.17 -7.01
C GLU A 76 -4.09 -8.12 -7.86
N SER A 77 -3.49 -6.93 -7.98
CA SER A 77 -4.02 -5.83 -8.78
C SER A 77 -2.96 -5.36 -9.77
N ASN A 78 -3.38 -5.10 -11.00
CA ASN A 78 -2.52 -4.60 -12.08
C ASN A 78 -2.25 -3.09 -12.01
N GLY A 79 -2.54 -2.42 -10.89
CA GLY A 79 -2.13 -1.04 -10.64
C GLY A 79 -2.78 0.01 -11.55
N GLN A 80 -4.09 -0.05 -11.77
CA GLN A 80 -4.87 1.03 -12.38
C GLN A 80 -5.09 2.19 -11.41
#